data_AF-A0A2K4ZJA7-F1
#
_entry.id   AF-A0A2K4ZJA7-F1
#
_cell.length_a   1.000
_cell.length_b   1.000
_cell.length_c   1.000
_cell.angle_alpha   90.00
_cell.angle_beta   90.00
_cell.angle_gamma   90.00
#
_symmetry.space_group_name_H-M   'P 1'
#
loop_
_entity.id
_entity.type
_entity.pdbx_description
1 polymer ?
#
loop_
_entity_poly.entity_id
_entity_poly.type
_entity_poly.pdbx_seq_one_letter_code
_entity_poly.pdbx_strand_id
1 'polypeptide(L)'
;MKEGYEEHIRRDWKAVGKEYERVCQKKNEEESGEMRCSRKKEKWLHWLGTEVAVEYKACLYFFAILFYYSLYQVTRGIYTVSLVHMMEMIFATYGMGYLQVLALDNFDEAEHFRRKELALSLLCAALYTAVSYLFEWFDRKVPATGGFFLYCMAAYGCAYLANKWKRYVDTMRLNAMLRAYQKGEKKE
;
A
#
# COMPACT_ATOMS: atom_id res chain seq x y z
N MET A 1 62.83 -40.52 7.25
CA MET A 1 61.41 -40.74 7.62
C MET A 1 60.58 -39.46 7.80
N LYS A 2 61.17 -38.28 8.06
CA LYS A 2 60.39 -37.03 8.23
C LYS A 2 59.89 -36.38 6.92
N GLU A 3 60.59 -36.57 5.80
CA GLU A 3 60.22 -35.96 4.51
C GLU A 3 58.93 -36.53 3.90
N GLY A 4 58.64 -37.82 4.12
CA GLY A 4 57.41 -38.44 3.60
C GLY A 4 56.13 -38.01 4.34
N TYR A 5 56.25 -37.59 5.60
CA TYR A 5 55.10 -37.16 6.41
C TYR A 5 54.66 -35.73 6.04
N GLU A 6 55.62 -34.84 5.78
CA GLU A 6 55.37 -33.47 5.33
C GLU A 6 54.70 -33.42 3.94
N GLU A 7 55.11 -34.29 3.01
CA GLU A 7 54.46 -34.38 1.69
C GLU A 7 53.03 -34.94 1.76
N HIS A 8 52.76 -35.88 2.66
CA HIS A 8 51.42 -36.43 2.85
C HIS A 8 50.47 -35.37 3.40
N ILE A 9 50.91 -34.64 4.44
CA ILE A 9 50.16 -33.51 5.00
C ILE A 9 49.90 -32.45 3.93
N ARG A 10 50.89 -32.10 3.10
CA ARG A 10 50.71 -31.09 2.05
C ARG A 10 49.72 -31.52 0.95
N ARG A 11 49.61 -32.81 0.63
CA ARG A 11 48.59 -33.33 -0.30
C ARG A 11 47.20 -33.31 0.32
N ASP A 12 47.09 -33.72 1.58
CA ASP A 12 45.80 -33.74 2.30
C ASP A 12 45.24 -32.32 2.46
N TRP A 13 46.07 -31.33 2.79
CA TRP A 13 45.64 -29.92 2.84
C TRP A 13 45.17 -29.36 1.49
N LYS A 14 45.81 -29.76 0.37
CA LYS A 14 45.36 -29.36 -0.97
C LYS A 14 44.05 -30.05 -1.39
N ALA A 15 43.84 -31.30 -0.96
CA ALA A 15 42.59 -32.01 -1.19
C ALA A 15 41.44 -31.38 -0.39
N VAL A 16 41.67 -31.07 0.89
CA VAL A 16 40.71 -30.40 1.77
C VAL A 16 40.35 -28.99 1.24
N GLY A 17 41.33 -28.23 0.75
CA GLY A 17 41.07 -26.91 0.14
C GLY A 17 40.16 -26.99 -1.08
N LYS A 18 40.38 -27.96 -1.99
CA LYS A 18 39.51 -28.19 -3.15
C LYS A 18 38.13 -28.73 -2.80
N GLU A 19 38.01 -29.47 -1.71
CA GLU A 19 36.71 -29.91 -1.17
C GLU A 19 35.93 -28.68 -0.67
N TYR A 20 36.59 -27.81 0.08
CA TYR A 20 36.01 -26.62 0.68
C TYR A 20 35.52 -25.61 -0.37
N GLU A 21 36.31 -25.34 -1.41
CA GLU A 21 35.92 -24.45 -2.51
C GLU A 21 34.68 -24.96 -3.27
N ARG A 22 34.58 -26.29 -3.49
CA ARG A 22 33.42 -26.91 -4.15
C ARG A 22 32.14 -26.79 -3.32
N VAL A 23 32.25 -26.94 -1.99
CA VAL A 23 31.12 -26.79 -1.08
C VAL A 23 30.65 -25.34 -1.01
N CYS A 24 31.57 -24.37 -0.96
CA CYS A 24 31.24 -22.95 -0.99
C CYS A 24 30.60 -22.51 -2.32
N GLN A 25 31.05 -23.04 -3.47
CA GLN A 25 30.42 -22.75 -4.76
C GLN A 25 28.99 -23.29 -4.84
N LYS A 26 28.76 -24.55 -4.43
CA LYS A 26 27.41 -25.12 -4.42
C LYS A 26 26.44 -24.34 -3.53
N LYS A 27 26.90 -23.94 -2.34
CA LYS A 27 26.08 -23.17 -1.40
C LYS A 27 25.71 -21.78 -1.95
N ASN A 28 26.66 -21.11 -2.60
CA ASN A 28 26.40 -19.82 -3.25
C ASN A 28 25.47 -19.93 -4.47
N GLU A 29 25.53 -21.02 -5.24
CA GLU A 29 24.63 -21.27 -6.37
C GLU A 29 23.20 -21.60 -5.91
N GLU A 30 23.05 -22.38 -4.84
CA GLU A 30 21.75 -22.68 -4.21
C GLU A 30 21.13 -21.43 -3.57
N GLU A 31 21.90 -20.65 -2.79
CA GLU A 31 21.45 -19.39 -2.20
C GLU A 31 21.10 -18.34 -3.27
N SER A 32 21.84 -18.28 -4.38
CA SER A 32 21.54 -17.36 -5.49
C SER A 32 20.26 -17.77 -6.26
N GLY A 33 20.02 -19.08 -6.42
CA GLY A 33 18.80 -19.63 -7.00
C GLY A 33 17.55 -19.39 -6.14
N GLU A 34 17.65 -19.66 -4.84
CA GLU A 34 16.57 -19.43 -3.87
C GLU A 34 16.30 -17.93 -3.66
N MET A 35 17.33 -17.10 -3.58
CA MET A 35 17.17 -15.65 -3.44
C MET A 35 16.50 -15.04 -4.68
N ARG A 36 16.72 -15.56 -5.89
CA ARG A 36 16.05 -15.09 -7.12
C ARG A 36 14.57 -15.49 -7.19
N CYS A 37 14.20 -16.66 -6.67
CA CYS A 37 12.82 -17.11 -6.56
C CYS A 37 12.07 -16.37 -5.43
N SER A 38 12.75 -16.12 -4.31
CA SER A 38 12.27 -15.28 -3.20
C SER A 38 12.01 -13.83 -3.64
N ARG A 39 12.93 -13.21 -4.38
CA ARG A 39 12.77 -11.82 -4.86
C ARG A 39 11.64 -11.64 -5.87
N LYS A 40 11.34 -12.66 -6.68
CA LYS A 40 10.15 -12.64 -7.56
C LYS A 40 8.88 -12.75 -6.71
N LYS A 41 8.82 -13.68 -5.76
CA LYS A 41 7.67 -13.81 -4.85
C LYS A 41 7.43 -12.52 -4.06
N GLU A 42 8.48 -11.89 -3.54
CA GLU A 42 8.40 -10.62 -2.83
C GLU A 42 7.80 -9.49 -3.68
N LYS A 43 8.23 -9.37 -4.95
CA LYS A 43 7.64 -8.41 -5.89
C LYS A 43 6.17 -8.69 -6.19
N TRP A 44 5.81 -9.97 -6.34
CA TRP A 44 4.43 -10.39 -6.55
C TRP A 44 3.56 -10.10 -5.32
N LEU A 45 4.06 -10.38 -4.11
CA LEU A 45 3.37 -10.05 -2.86
C LEU A 45 3.20 -8.54 -2.70
N HIS A 46 4.22 -7.75 -3.02
CA HIS A 46 4.13 -6.30 -2.95
C HIS A 46 3.10 -5.74 -3.95
N TRP A 47 3.07 -6.28 -5.17
CA TRP A 47 2.09 -5.91 -6.18
C TRP A 47 0.67 -6.28 -5.76
N LEU A 48 0.45 -7.51 -5.26
CA LEU A 48 -0.82 -7.97 -4.70
C LEU A 48 -1.28 -7.10 -3.52
N GLY A 49 -0.37 -6.73 -2.61
CA GLY A 49 -0.69 -5.84 -1.50
C GLY A 49 -1.12 -4.45 -1.96
N THR A 50 -0.50 -3.94 -3.02
CA THR A 50 -0.88 -2.66 -3.64
C THR A 50 -2.27 -2.75 -4.27
N GLU A 51 -2.55 -3.81 -5.02
CA GLU A 51 -3.86 -4.02 -5.66
C GLU A 51 -4.99 -4.09 -4.62
N VAL A 52 -4.82 -4.90 -3.57
CA VAL A 52 -5.82 -5.02 -2.49
C VAL A 52 -6.03 -3.69 -1.77
N ALA A 53 -4.96 -2.89 -1.58
CA ALA A 53 -5.09 -1.56 -1.00
C ALA A 53 -5.90 -0.60 -1.89
N VAL A 54 -5.77 -0.71 -3.22
CA VAL A 54 -6.60 0.06 -4.17
C VAL A 54 -8.05 -0.35 -4.08
N GLU A 55 -8.34 -1.66 -4.12
CA GLU A 55 -9.71 -2.16 -4.05
C GLU A 55 -10.41 -1.69 -2.78
N TYR A 56 -9.72 -1.76 -1.63
CA TYR A 56 -10.27 -1.34 -0.35
C TYR A 56 -10.58 0.16 -0.33
N LYS A 57 -9.68 1.00 -0.87
CA LYS A 57 -9.90 2.45 -0.99
C LYS A 57 -11.04 2.78 -1.94
N ALA A 58 -11.09 2.12 -3.10
CA ALA A 58 -12.15 2.30 -4.08
C ALA A 58 -13.52 1.98 -3.48
N CYS A 59 -13.63 0.90 -2.71
CA CYS A 59 -14.84 0.53 -1.99
C CYS A 59 -15.24 1.58 -0.94
N LEU A 60 -14.29 2.04 -0.12
CA LEU A 60 -14.56 3.06 0.90
C LEU A 60 -15.05 4.37 0.29
N TYR A 61 -14.39 4.86 -0.77
CA TYR A 61 -14.80 6.08 -1.45
C TYR A 61 -16.15 5.90 -2.16
N PHE A 62 -16.39 4.74 -2.77
CA PHE A 62 -17.70 4.42 -3.35
C PHE A 62 -18.81 4.50 -2.31
N PHE A 63 -18.64 3.86 -1.15
CA PHE A 63 -19.63 3.92 -0.07
C PHE A 63 -19.86 5.35 0.43
N ALA A 64 -18.79 6.15 0.58
CA ALA A 64 -18.91 7.53 1.01
C ALA A 64 -19.70 8.38 -0.01
N ILE A 65 -19.37 8.26 -1.30
CA ILE A 65 -20.06 8.98 -2.38
C ILE A 65 -21.52 8.53 -2.49
N LEU A 66 -21.78 7.23 -2.43
CA LEU A 66 -23.11 6.66 -2.46
C LEU A 66 -23.96 7.13 -1.28
N PHE A 67 -23.36 7.24 -0.09
CA PHE A 67 -24.03 7.77 1.10
C PHE A 67 -24.46 9.22 0.89
N TYR A 68 -23.56 10.08 0.41
CA TYR A 68 -23.90 11.47 0.11
C TYR A 68 -24.97 11.59 -0.98
N TYR A 69 -24.85 10.82 -2.06
CA TYR A 69 -25.84 10.76 -3.13
C TYR A 69 -27.22 10.33 -2.62
N SER A 70 -27.27 9.32 -1.74
CA SER A 70 -28.51 8.84 -1.13
C SER A 70 -29.14 9.90 -0.24
N LEU A 71 -28.34 10.62 0.56
CA LEU A 71 -28.83 11.76 1.36
C LEU A 71 -29.43 12.85 0.45
N TYR A 72 -28.76 13.18 -0.66
CA TYR A 72 -29.27 14.15 -1.62
C TYR A 72 -30.62 13.70 -2.21
N GLN A 73 -30.75 12.44 -2.61
CA GLN A 73 -32.01 11.90 -3.13
C GLN A 73 -33.14 11.95 -2.08
N VAL A 74 -32.83 11.60 -0.82
CA VAL A 74 -33.77 11.69 0.30
C VAL A 74 -34.23 13.13 0.54
N THR A 75 -33.35 14.13 0.45
CA THR A 75 -33.75 15.56 0.58
C THR A 75 -34.72 16.02 -0.52
N ARG A 76 -34.78 15.29 -1.64
CA ARG A 76 -35.73 15.53 -2.74
C ARG A 76 -36.99 14.67 -2.65
N GLY A 77 -37.11 13.82 -1.64
CA GLY A 77 -38.20 12.86 -1.49
C GLY A 77 -38.14 11.68 -2.46
N ILE A 78 -36.99 11.44 -3.10
CA ILE A 78 -36.79 10.34 -4.04
C ILE A 78 -36.06 9.22 -3.30
N TYR A 79 -36.71 8.07 -3.13
CA TYR A 79 -36.12 6.90 -2.47
C TYR A 79 -35.57 5.87 -3.45
N THR A 80 -35.51 6.21 -4.73
CA THR A 80 -34.95 5.38 -5.79
C THR A 80 -33.59 5.95 -6.25
N VAL A 81 -32.62 5.06 -6.35
CA VAL A 81 -31.28 5.37 -6.87
C VAL A 81 -31.15 4.71 -8.24
N SER A 82 -30.73 5.48 -9.25
CA SER A 82 -30.50 4.94 -10.58
C SER A 82 -29.28 4.02 -10.59
N LEU A 83 -29.46 2.79 -11.10
CA LEU A 83 -28.37 1.83 -11.27
C LEU A 83 -27.26 2.36 -12.19
N VAL A 84 -27.60 3.19 -13.17
CA VAL A 84 -26.63 3.81 -14.08
C VAL A 84 -25.67 4.71 -13.31
N HIS A 85 -26.21 5.56 -12.42
CA HIS A 85 -25.40 6.46 -11.61
C HIS A 85 -24.52 5.66 -10.64
N MET A 86 -25.02 4.56 -10.07
CA MET A 86 -24.20 3.69 -9.22
C MET A 86 -23.03 3.07 -10.00
N MET A 87 -23.26 2.59 -11.22
CA MET A 87 -22.18 2.05 -12.05
C MET A 87 -21.13 3.13 -12.38
N GLU A 88 -21.56 4.33 -12.77
CA GLU A 88 -20.66 5.46 -13.02
C GLU A 88 -19.85 5.83 -11.79
N MET A 89 -20.47 5.82 -10.60
CA MET A 89 -19.77 6.05 -9.33
C MET A 89 -18.69 4.98 -9.08
N ILE A 90 -18.98 3.71 -9.34
CA ILE A 90 -18.01 2.61 -9.20
C ILE A 90 -16.85 2.80 -10.18
N PHE A 91 -17.13 3.08 -11.46
CA PHE A 91 -16.08 3.31 -12.46
C PHE A 91 -15.22 4.53 -12.12
N ALA A 92 -15.85 5.62 -11.64
CA ALA A 92 -15.15 6.82 -11.22
C ALA A 92 -14.22 6.55 -10.03
N THR A 93 -14.69 5.84 -9.00
CA THR A 93 -13.86 5.55 -7.82
C THR A 93 -12.75 4.56 -8.12
N TYR A 94 -12.99 3.57 -8.97
CA TYR A 94 -11.95 2.66 -9.45
C TYR A 94 -10.90 3.38 -10.28
N GLY A 95 -11.34 4.19 -11.26
CA GLY A 95 -10.43 4.96 -12.11
C GLY A 95 -9.57 5.94 -11.30
N MET A 96 -10.19 6.62 -10.32
CA MET A 96 -9.47 7.51 -9.40
C MET A 96 -8.53 6.73 -8.47
N GLY A 97 -8.90 5.53 -8.02
CA GLY A 97 -8.02 4.66 -7.24
C GLY A 97 -6.75 4.28 -8.01
N TYR A 98 -6.88 3.87 -9.27
CA TYR A 98 -5.73 3.60 -10.13
C TYR A 98 -4.91 4.86 -10.45
N LEU A 99 -5.57 5.99 -10.71
CA LEU A 99 -4.88 7.28 -10.90
C LEU A 99 -4.05 7.63 -9.66
N GLN A 100 -4.59 7.38 -8.47
CA GLN A 100 -3.95 7.63 -7.19
C GLN A 100 -2.80 6.64 -6.88
N VAL A 101 -2.71 5.49 -7.54
CA VAL A 101 -1.52 4.63 -7.44
C VAL A 101 -0.48 4.97 -8.52
N LEU A 102 -0.91 5.18 -9.76
CA LEU A 102 -0.02 5.43 -10.90
C LEU A 102 0.65 6.81 -10.85
N ALA A 103 -0.09 7.85 -10.48
CA ALA A 103 0.45 9.21 -10.44
C ALA A 103 1.20 9.53 -9.14
N LEU A 104 1.12 8.64 -8.13
CA LEU A 104 1.12 9.09 -6.74
C LEU A 104 1.80 8.15 -5.73
N ASP A 105 2.28 6.99 -6.17
CA ASP A 105 3.18 6.12 -5.41
C ASP A 105 2.77 5.97 -3.93
N ASN A 106 1.55 5.49 -3.70
CA ASN A 106 0.97 5.23 -2.37
C ASN A 106 1.16 6.36 -1.35
N PHE A 107 0.85 7.59 -1.75
CA PHE A 107 0.76 8.75 -0.88
C PHE A 107 0.06 8.58 0.48
N ASP A 108 -0.93 7.70 0.56
CA ASP A 108 -1.62 7.41 1.82
C ASP A 108 -0.71 6.73 2.86
N GLU A 109 0.38 6.15 2.38
CA GLU A 109 1.45 5.46 3.11
C GLU A 109 2.71 6.33 3.29
N ALA A 110 2.76 7.50 2.66
CA ALA A 110 3.95 8.34 2.68
C ALA A 110 4.25 8.87 4.10
N GLU A 111 5.52 8.72 4.48
CA GLU A 111 6.02 8.89 5.83
C GLU A 111 5.99 10.35 6.30
N HIS A 112 5.86 11.33 5.40
CA HIS A 112 6.00 12.75 5.71
C HIS A 112 4.89 13.60 5.10
N PHE A 113 4.18 14.31 5.99
CA PHE A 113 3.12 15.27 5.71
C PHE A 113 3.61 16.46 4.87
N ARG A 114 3.77 16.24 3.55
CA ARG A 114 4.26 17.27 2.62
C ARG A 114 3.06 18.06 2.11
N ARG A 115 3.19 19.38 1.86
CA ARG A 115 2.14 20.21 1.22
C ARG A 115 1.64 19.66 -0.12
N LYS A 116 2.48 18.85 -0.77
CA LYS A 116 2.11 18.06 -1.94
C LYS A 116 0.89 17.19 -1.66
N GLU A 117 0.74 16.72 -0.42
CA GLU A 117 -0.34 15.82 -0.06
C GLU A 117 -1.71 16.48 0.03
N LEU A 118 -1.73 17.64 0.65
CA LEU A 118 -2.94 18.45 0.72
C LEU A 118 -3.32 19.02 -0.66
N ALA A 119 -2.33 19.37 -1.49
CA ALA A 119 -2.58 19.84 -2.86
C ALA A 119 -3.21 18.74 -3.74
N LEU A 120 -2.84 17.48 -3.52
CA LEU A 120 -3.36 16.38 -4.31
C LEU A 120 -4.69 15.83 -3.81
N SER A 121 -4.97 15.85 -2.51
CA SER A 121 -6.33 15.58 -2.03
C SER A 121 -7.31 16.63 -2.54
N LEU A 122 -6.89 17.90 -2.61
CA LEU A 122 -7.64 18.97 -3.29
C LEU A 122 -7.84 18.70 -4.77
N LEU A 123 -6.81 18.24 -5.48
CA LEU A 123 -6.90 17.90 -6.91
C LEU A 123 -7.84 16.70 -7.13
N CYS A 124 -7.77 15.66 -6.29
CA CYS A 124 -8.69 14.53 -6.35
C CYS A 124 -10.13 14.95 -6.05
N ALA A 125 -10.36 15.79 -5.03
CA ALA A 125 -11.68 16.34 -4.73
C ALA A 125 -12.22 17.16 -5.92
N ALA A 126 -11.36 17.97 -6.55
CA ALA A 126 -11.72 18.74 -7.74
C ALA A 126 -12.07 17.84 -8.93
N LEU A 127 -11.33 16.76 -9.14
CA LEU A 127 -11.63 15.76 -10.17
C LEU A 127 -12.96 15.04 -9.88
N TYR A 128 -13.21 14.60 -8.64
CA TYR A 128 -14.48 14.00 -8.27
C TYR A 128 -15.66 14.95 -8.48
N THR A 129 -15.51 16.25 -8.17
CA THR A 129 -16.54 17.24 -8.48
C THR A 129 -16.72 17.46 -9.98
N ALA A 130 -15.64 17.42 -10.77
CA ALA A 130 -15.72 17.56 -12.21
C ALA A 130 -16.45 16.37 -12.86
N VAL A 131 -16.13 15.14 -12.42
CA VAL A 131 -16.82 13.92 -12.84
C VAL A 131 -18.30 13.98 -12.45
N SER A 132 -18.59 14.34 -11.20
CA SER A 132 -19.96 14.50 -10.71
C SER A 132 -20.77 15.54 -11.51
N TYR A 133 -20.13 16.62 -11.95
CA TYR A 133 -20.75 17.65 -12.80
C TYR A 133 -20.97 17.17 -14.24
N LEU A 134 -19.99 16.45 -14.82
CA LEU A 134 -20.07 15.90 -16.18
C LEU A 134 -21.15 14.82 -16.31
N PHE A 135 -21.30 13.97 -15.31
CA PHE A 135 -22.30 12.91 -15.27
C PHE A 135 -23.64 13.35 -14.66
N GLU A 136 -23.80 14.64 -14.36
CA GLU A 136 -25.04 15.25 -13.88
C GLU A 136 -25.67 14.61 -12.63
N TRP A 137 -24.86 13.98 -11.77
CA TRP A 137 -25.35 13.24 -10.60
C TRP A 137 -26.23 14.08 -9.66
N PHE A 138 -26.05 15.40 -9.64
CA PHE A 138 -26.81 16.31 -8.78
C PHE A 138 -27.71 17.29 -9.55
N ASP A 139 -28.17 16.95 -10.77
CA ASP A 139 -28.95 17.84 -11.64
C ASP A 139 -28.28 19.22 -11.87
N ARG A 140 -26.93 19.24 -11.90
CA ARG A 140 -26.08 20.45 -11.99
C ARG A 140 -26.39 21.54 -10.94
N LYS A 141 -27.04 21.18 -9.82
CA LYS A 141 -27.31 22.14 -8.76
C LYS A 141 -26.01 22.50 -8.04
N VAL A 142 -25.64 23.77 -8.14
CA VAL A 142 -24.48 24.38 -7.47
C VAL A 142 -24.44 24.08 -5.95
N PRO A 143 -25.54 24.16 -5.17
CA PRO A 143 -25.47 23.89 -3.73
C PRO A 143 -25.17 22.42 -3.41
N ALA A 144 -25.68 21.47 -4.20
CA ALA A 144 -25.41 20.05 -4.01
C ALA A 144 -23.97 19.68 -4.41
N THR A 145 -23.47 20.28 -5.48
CA THR A 145 -22.08 20.08 -5.93
C THR A 145 -21.08 20.67 -4.92
N GLY A 146 -21.39 21.84 -4.36
CA GLY A 146 -20.57 22.45 -3.31
C GLY A 146 -20.57 21.65 -2.00
N GLY A 147 -21.73 21.11 -1.61
CA GLY A 147 -21.83 20.20 -0.47
C GLY A 147 -21.05 18.90 -0.68
N PHE A 148 -21.08 18.35 -1.89
CA PHE A 148 -20.30 17.17 -2.26
C PHE A 148 -18.79 17.43 -2.18
N PHE A 149 -18.31 18.57 -2.68
CA PHE A 149 -16.90 18.97 -2.55
C PHE A 149 -16.44 19.02 -1.08
N LEU A 150 -17.22 19.70 -0.24
CA LEU A 150 -16.94 19.80 1.19
C LEU A 150 -16.98 18.43 1.87
N TYR A 151 -17.92 17.57 1.47
CA TYR A 151 -18.02 16.20 1.97
C TYR A 151 -16.80 15.36 1.58
N CYS A 152 -16.35 15.43 0.31
CA CYS A 152 -15.12 14.77 -0.13
C CYS A 152 -13.90 15.27 0.65
N MET A 153 -13.78 16.59 0.86
CA MET A 153 -12.71 17.17 1.67
C MET A 153 -12.74 16.67 3.13
N ALA A 154 -13.92 16.59 3.73
CA ALA A 154 -14.09 16.05 5.07
C ALA A 154 -13.72 14.55 5.13
N ALA A 155 -14.14 13.76 4.14
CA ALA A 155 -13.81 12.34 4.02
C ALA A 155 -12.30 12.12 3.91
N TYR A 156 -11.59 12.94 3.11
CA TYR A 156 -10.12 12.92 3.06
C TYR A 156 -9.50 13.33 4.41
N GLY A 157 -10.07 14.32 5.11
CA GLY A 157 -9.66 14.67 6.46
C GLY A 157 -9.81 13.52 7.46
N CYS A 158 -10.92 12.78 7.39
CA CYS A 158 -11.15 11.59 8.21
C CYS A 158 -10.18 10.46 7.88
N ALA A 159 -9.92 10.18 6.61
CA ALA A 159 -8.91 9.20 6.18
C ALA A 159 -7.52 9.57 6.71
N TYR A 160 -7.15 10.85 6.64
CA TYR A 160 -5.90 11.34 7.23
C TYR A 160 -5.83 11.08 8.74
N LEU A 161 -6.89 11.42 9.49
CA LEU A 161 -6.94 11.14 10.92
C LEU A 161 -6.80 9.65 11.19
N ALA A 162 -7.54 8.78 10.50
CA ALA A 162 -7.44 7.33 10.66
C ALA A 162 -5.99 6.84 10.45
N ASN A 163 -5.29 7.35 9.43
CA ASN A 163 -3.90 7.01 9.17
C ASN A 163 -2.94 7.56 10.22
N LYS A 164 -3.22 8.74 10.81
CA LYS A 164 -2.45 9.27 11.93
C LYS A 164 -2.58 8.38 13.17
N TRP A 165 -3.79 7.92 13.48
CA TRP A 165 -4.05 7.02 14.60
C TRP A 165 -3.42 5.65 14.38
N LYS A 166 -3.52 5.08 13.18
CA LYS A 166 -2.88 3.81 12.81
C LYS A 166 -1.36 3.86 13.03
N ARG A 167 -0.70 4.93 12.56
CA ARG A 167 0.75 5.13 12.75
C ARG A 167 1.16 5.25 14.22
N TYR A 168 0.34 5.91 15.04
CA TYR A 168 0.60 6.00 16.48
C TYR A 168 0.58 4.62 17.15
N VAL A 169 -0.41 3.78 16.81
CA VAL A 169 -0.53 2.41 17.34
C VAL A 169 0.64 1.53 16.87
N ASP A 170 1.02 1.59 15.59
CA ASP A 170 2.14 0.80 15.07
C ASP A 170 3.48 1.19 15.71
N THR A 171 3.70 2.48 15.94
CA THR A 171 4.90 2.97 16.65
C THR A 171 4.97 2.43 18.08
N MET A 172 3.83 2.41 18.79
CA MET A 172 3.75 1.84 20.13
C MET A 172 4.02 0.33 20.14
N ARG A 173 3.45 -0.40 19.17
CA ARG A 173 3.63 -1.85 19.04
C ARG A 173 5.08 -2.21 18.71
N LEU A 174 5.72 -1.46 17.81
CA LEU A 174 7.12 -1.68 17.44
C LEU A 174 8.06 -1.43 18.62
N ASN A 175 7.84 -0.33 19.36
CA ASN A 175 8.59 -0.05 20.59
C ASN A 175 8.39 -1.12 21.68
N ALA A 176 7.19 -1.69 21.79
CA ALA A 176 6.92 -2.80 22.69
C ALA A 176 7.69 -4.08 22.28
N MET A 177 7.72 -4.41 20.98
CA MET A 177 8.48 -5.53 20.46
C MET A 177 9.99 -5.36 20.69
N LEU A 178 10.56 -4.17 20.39
CA LEU A 178 11.99 -3.88 20.63
C LEU A 178 12.39 -4.06 22.10
N ARG A 179 11.56 -3.57 23.04
CA ARG A 179 11.79 -3.75 24.47
C ARG A 179 11.72 -5.22 24.91
N ALA A 180 10.89 -6.03 24.25
CA ALA A 180 10.81 -7.47 24.51
C ALA A 180 12.07 -8.20 24.02
N TYR A 181 12.56 -7.87 22.80
CA TYR A 181 13.81 -8.43 22.26
C TYR A 181 15.03 -8.08 23.13
N GLN A 182 15.21 -6.81 23.51
CA GLN A 182 16.33 -6.37 24.35
C GLN A 182 16.32 -7.00 25.76
N LYS A 183 15.14 -7.39 26.27
CA LYS A 183 15.03 -8.14 27.54
C LYS A 183 15.35 -9.63 27.40
N GLY A 184 15.19 -10.19 26.20
CA GLY A 184 15.57 -11.56 25.86
C GLY A 184 17.09 -11.73 25.78
N GLU A 185 17.79 -10.81 25.11
CA GLU A 185 19.27 -10.85 25.00
C GLU A 185 20.00 -10.64 26.34
N LYS A 186 19.40 -9.96 27.32
CA LYS A 186 20.02 -9.74 28.63
C LYS A 186 19.90 -10.93 29.60
N LYS A 187 19.30 -12.04 29.16
CA LYS A 187 19.11 -13.25 29.99
C LYS A 187 20.00 -14.43 29.59
N GLU A 188 20.86 -14.27 28.58
CA GLU A 188 22.00 -15.15 28.31
C GLU A 188 23.30 -14.47 28.76
#